data_AF-G2LIR4-F1
#
_entry.id   AF-G2LIR4-F1
#
_cell.length_a   1.000
_cell.length_b   1.000
_cell.length_c   1.000
_cell.angle_alpha   90.00
_cell.angle_beta   90.00
_cell.angle_gamma   90.00
#
_symmetry.space_group_name_H-M   'P 1'
#
loop_
_entity.id
_entity.type
_entity.pdbx_description
1 polymer ?
#
loop_
_entity_poly.entity_id
_entity_poly.type
_entity_poly.pdbx_seq_one_letter_code
_entity_poly.pdbx_strand_id
1 'polypeptide(L)'
;MEQGQPPPAESEKYLVEELQVIGIYSTERGLGALLKDQKLNTTLFVREGSKFWNGSVINIQRVPRSFGVGDTQVLGRVTCSEIIVRSNGQLVTKQRFLDYAPRSTTGTP
;
A
#
# COMPACT_ATOMS: atom_id res chain seq x y z
N MET A 1 15.11 -31.62 11.77
CA MET A 1 15.25 -30.89 10.51
C MET A 1 14.80 -29.47 10.78
N GLU A 2 15.72 -28.53 10.97
CA GLU A 2 15.36 -27.10 11.06
C GLU A 2 14.87 -26.66 9.67
N GLN A 3 13.57 -26.42 9.55
CA GLN A 3 13.05 -25.68 8.40
C GLN A 3 13.57 -24.26 8.54
N GLY A 4 14.62 -23.95 7.77
CA GLY A 4 15.16 -22.60 7.66
C GLY A 4 14.03 -21.63 7.31
N GLN A 5 14.03 -20.46 7.93
CA GLN A 5 13.02 -19.44 7.72
C GLN A 5 12.94 -19.10 6.22
N PRO A 6 11.73 -19.03 5.63
CA PRO A 6 11.61 -18.65 4.22
C PRO A 6 12.31 -17.32 3.97
N PRO A 7 12.92 -17.14 2.78
CA PRO A 7 13.53 -15.88 2.43
C PRO A 7 12.50 -14.76 2.54
N PRO A 8 12.91 -13.54 2.97
CA PRO A 8 12.04 -12.38 3.00
C PRO A 8 11.33 -12.18 1.66
N ALA A 9 10.06 -11.79 1.71
CA ALA A 9 9.31 -11.46 0.51
C ALA A 9 9.97 -10.26 -0.20
N GLU A 10 9.80 -10.14 -1.52
CA GLU A 10 10.36 -9.02 -2.28
C GLU A 10 9.89 -7.66 -1.74
N SER A 11 8.65 -7.60 -1.25
CA SER A 11 8.07 -6.40 -0.62
C SER A 11 8.82 -5.93 0.62
N GLU A 12 9.57 -6.81 1.30
CA GLU A 12 10.35 -6.48 2.51
C GLU A 12 11.59 -5.61 2.23
N LYS A 13 11.87 -5.28 0.96
CA LYS A 13 12.93 -4.36 0.54
C LYS A 13 12.49 -2.89 0.49
N TYR A 14 11.18 -2.63 0.57
CA TYR A 14 10.60 -1.31 0.31
C TYR A 14 10.11 -0.65 1.59
N LEU A 15 10.22 0.68 1.67
CA LEU A 15 9.62 1.47 2.74
C LEU A 15 8.17 1.79 2.41
N VAL A 16 7.27 1.69 3.41
CA VAL A 16 5.84 1.97 3.21
C VAL A 16 5.59 3.36 2.64
N GLU A 17 6.41 4.35 3.00
CA GLU A 17 6.25 5.73 2.53
C GLU A 17 6.67 5.99 1.09
N GLU A 18 7.43 5.08 0.49
CA GLU A 18 7.88 5.16 -0.90
C GLU A 18 6.87 4.49 -1.86
N LEU A 19 5.81 3.91 -1.32
CA LEU A 19 4.82 3.17 -2.08
C LEU A 19 3.61 4.03 -2.43
N GLN A 20 3.18 3.92 -3.68
CA GLN A 20 1.95 4.50 -4.18
C GLN A 20 0.96 3.39 -4.54
N VAL A 21 -0.30 3.51 -4.13
CA VAL A 21 -1.35 2.61 -4.63
C VAL A 21 -1.71 3.01 -6.06
N ILE A 22 -1.54 2.09 -6.99
CA ILE A 22 -1.90 2.28 -8.41
C ILE A 22 -3.11 1.44 -8.81
N GLY A 23 -3.60 0.57 -7.93
CA GLY A 23 -4.84 -0.16 -8.14
C GLY A 23 -5.24 -1.03 -6.96
N ILE A 24 -6.53 -1.39 -6.90
CA ILE A 24 -7.08 -2.35 -5.95
C ILE A 24 -7.86 -3.40 -6.71
N TYR A 25 -7.52 -4.66 -6.52
CA TYR A 25 -8.13 -5.81 -7.18
C TYR A 25 -8.89 -6.69 -6.20
N SER A 26 -9.78 -7.51 -6.73
CA SER A 26 -10.54 -8.50 -5.96
C SER A 26 -10.19 -9.89 -6.46
N THR A 27 -10.17 -10.84 -5.55
CA THR A 27 -10.01 -12.27 -5.83
C THR A 27 -10.96 -13.05 -4.94
N GLU A 28 -11.05 -14.36 -5.14
CA GLU A 28 -11.81 -15.28 -4.26
C GLU A 28 -11.35 -15.22 -2.80
N ARG A 29 -10.09 -14.86 -2.55
CA ARG A 29 -9.51 -14.71 -1.20
C ARG A 29 -9.66 -13.32 -0.60
N GLY A 30 -10.50 -12.47 -1.20
CA GLY A 30 -10.69 -11.07 -0.81
C GLY A 30 -9.85 -10.09 -1.61
N LEU A 31 -9.67 -8.89 -1.05
CA LEU A 31 -9.02 -7.75 -1.72
C LEU A 31 -7.49 -7.89 -1.76
N GLY A 32 -6.90 -7.25 -2.76
CA GLY A 32 -5.48 -7.02 -2.89
C GLY A 32 -5.21 -5.66 -3.51
N ALA A 33 -3.96 -5.20 -3.43
CA ALA A 33 -3.54 -3.91 -3.95
C ALA A 33 -2.30 -4.04 -4.84
N LEU A 34 -2.25 -3.17 -5.85
CA LEU A 34 -1.08 -2.93 -6.67
C LEU A 34 -0.37 -1.70 -6.11
N LEU A 35 0.82 -1.91 -5.59
CA LEU A 35 1.69 -0.83 -5.11
C LEU A 35 2.81 -0.60 -6.11
N LYS A 36 3.17 0.66 -6.31
CA LYS A 36 4.32 1.05 -7.12
C LYS A 36 5.31 1.79 -6.26
N ASP A 37 6.56 1.34 -6.28
CA ASP A 37 7.65 2.07 -5.67
C ASP A 37 7.97 3.33 -6.47
N GLN A 38 8.06 4.46 -5.78
CA GLN A 38 8.27 5.77 -6.42
C GLN A 38 9.70 5.97 -6.91
N LYS A 39 10.68 5.23 -6.40
CA LYS A 39 12.11 5.40 -6.72
C LYS A 39 12.57 4.47 -7.85
N LEU A 40 12.22 3.21 -7.75
CA LEU A 40 12.64 2.10 -8.60
C LEU A 40 11.61 1.76 -9.68
N ASN A 41 10.40 2.34 -9.61
CA ASN A 41 9.27 2.05 -10.51
C ASN A 41 8.79 0.57 -10.50
N THR A 42 9.22 -0.25 -9.54
CA THR A 42 8.77 -1.63 -9.40
C THR A 42 7.31 -1.70 -8.95
N THR A 43 6.55 -2.63 -9.51
CA THR A 43 5.16 -2.91 -9.11
C THR A 43 5.10 -4.16 -8.25
N LEU A 44 4.38 -4.07 -7.13
CA LEU A 44 4.21 -5.12 -6.13
C LEU A 44 2.74 -5.48 -5.99
N PHE A 45 2.46 -6.77 -5.81
CA PHE A 45 1.13 -7.29 -5.49
C PHE A 45 1.07 -7.61 -4.00
N VAL A 46 0.17 -6.95 -3.28
CA VAL A 46 0.07 -7.09 -1.83
C VAL A 46 -1.34 -7.45 -1.39
N ARG A 47 -1.40 -8.09 -0.22
CA ARG A 47 -2.64 -8.40 0.50
C ARG A 47 -2.48 -7.98 1.95
N GLU A 48 -3.57 -8.06 2.70
CA GLU A 48 -3.50 -7.99 4.15
C GLU A 48 -2.44 -8.96 4.70
N GLY A 49 -1.59 -8.48 5.61
CA GLY A 49 -0.47 -9.22 6.16
C GLY A 49 0.82 -9.18 5.32
N SER A 50 0.82 -8.65 4.10
CA SER A 50 2.06 -8.42 3.34
C SER A 50 3.01 -7.51 4.12
N LYS A 51 4.28 -7.90 4.21
CA LYS A 51 5.32 -7.19 4.97
C LYS A 51 6.16 -6.28 4.08
N PHE A 52 6.61 -5.20 4.67
CA PHE A 52 7.54 -4.21 4.12
C PHE A 52 8.71 -4.03 5.09
N TRP A 53 9.77 -3.35 4.66
CA TRP A 53 10.96 -3.13 5.50
C TRP A 53 10.61 -2.54 6.86
N ASN A 54 9.74 -1.52 6.86
CA ASN A 54 9.34 -0.80 8.06
C ASN A 54 7.85 -0.97 8.39
N GLY A 55 7.18 -2.04 7.96
CA GLY A 55 5.74 -2.13 8.19
C GLY A 55 5.04 -3.33 7.58
N SER A 56 3.72 -3.29 7.59
CA SER A 56 2.87 -4.32 6.99
C SER A 56 1.51 -3.78 6.58
N VAL A 57 0.87 -4.41 5.60
CA VAL A 57 -0.53 -4.10 5.26
C VAL A 57 -1.45 -4.58 6.39
N ILE A 58 -2.22 -3.66 6.95
CA ILE A 58 -3.25 -3.94 7.96
C ILE A 58 -4.60 -4.20 7.29
N ASN A 59 -4.96 -3.43 6.26
CA ASN A 59 -6.27 -3.50 5.65
C ASN A 59 -6.26 -2.92 4.23
N ILE A 60 -7.13 -3.44 3.37
CA ILE A 60 -7.35 -2.94 2.01
C ILE A 60 -8.86 -2.72 1.86
N GLN A 61 -9.26 -1.50 1.52
CA GLN A 61 -10.65 -1.13 1.36
C GLN A 61 -10.89 -0.48 0.00
N ARG A 62 -12.06 -0.75 -0.61
CA ARG A 62 -12.60 0.07 -1.69
C ARG A 62 -13.58 1.05 -1.11
N VAL A 63 -13.52 2.31 -1.55
CA VAL A 63 -14.55 3.28 -1.20
C VAL A 63 -15.76 2.97 -2.09
N PRO A 64 -16.96 2.76 -1.52
CA PRO A 64 -18.17 2.66 -2.32
C PRO A 64 -18.30 3.92 -3.17
N ARG A 65 -18.44 3.77 -4.49
CA ARG A 65 -18.65 4.94 -5.37
C ARG A 65 -19.96 5.62 -4.97
N SER A 66 -19.87 6.72 -4.24
CA SER A 66 -20.97 7.67 -4.15
C SER A 66 -20.97 8.43 -5.48
N PHE A 67 -22.03 8.28 -6.26
CA PHE A 67 -22.25 9.04 -7.50
C PHE A 67 -22.52 10.52 -7.13
N GLY A 68 -21.46 11.24 -6.75
CA GLY A 68 -21.46 12.67 -6.46
C GLY A 68 -20.31 13.33 -7.21
N VAL A 69 -20.65 14.26 -8.09
CA VAL A 69 -19.74 14.99 -8.99
C VAL A 69 -18.81 15.88 -8.14
N GLY A 70 -17.51 15.63 -8.18
CA GLY A 70 -16.49 16.44 -7.52
C GLY A 70 -15.14 15.73 -7.50
N ASP A 71 -14.10 16.44 -7.92
CA ASP A 71 -12.77 15.93 -8.27
C ASP A 71 -12.06 15.09 -7.19
N THR A 72 -11.30 14.09 -7.66
CA THR A 72 -10.45 13.18 -6.87
C THR A 72 -11.20 12.25 -5.92
N GLN A 73 -12.07 11.40 -6.48
CA GLN A 73 -12.64 10.31 -5.70
C GLN A 73 -11.53 9.29 -5.34
N VAL A 74 -11.12 9.25 -4.07
CA VAL A 74 -10.38 8.12 -3.53
C VAL A 74 -11.24 6.88 -3.76
N LEU A 75 -10.80 5.98 -4.64
CA LEU A 75 -11.53 4.77 -5.01
C LEU A 75 -11.21 3.61 -4.06
N GLY A 76 -10.19 3.77 -3.23
CA GLY A 76 -9.89 2.87 -2.14
C GLY A 76 -8.64 3.27 -1.37
N ARG A 77 -8.32 2.49 -0.35
CA ARG A 77 -7.27 2.80 0.62
C ARG A 77 -6.57 1.52 1.04
N VAL A 78 -5.25 1.59 1.12
CA VAL A 78 -4.42 0.58 1.78
C VAL A 78 -3.93 1.18 3.10
N THR A 79 -4.31 0.57 4.21
CA THR A 79 -3.83 0.95 5.54
C THR A 79 -2.65 0.08 5.89
N CYS A 80 -1.52 0.69 6.20
CA CYS A 80 -0.30 0.01 6.61
C CYS A 80 0.07 0.37 8.05
N SER A 81 0.66 -0.58 8.77
CA SER A 81 1.51 -0.26 9.92
C SER A 81 2.83 0.28 9.40
N GLU A 82 3.41 1.25 10.10
CA GLU A 82 4.71 1.81 9.77
C GLU A 82 5.48 2.09 11.06
N ILE A 83 6.68 1.54 11.14
CA ILE A 83 7.65 1.79 12.20
C ILE A 83 8.52 2.97 11.76
N ILE A 84 8.53 4.02 12.57
CA ILE A 84 9.38 5.20 12.38
C ILE A 84 10.35 5.35 13.55
N VAL A 85 11.54 5.87 13.27
CA VAL A 85 12.52 6.25 14.28
C VAL A 85 12.39 7.74 14.54
N ARG A 86 12.05 8.14 15.76
CA ARG A 86 12.04 9.56 16.16
C ARG A 86 13.45 10.09 16.35
N SER A 87 13.60 11.42 16.40
CA SER A 87 14.89 12.09 16.62
C SER A 87 15.56 11.71 17.95
N ASN A 88 14.79 11.26 18.95
CA ASN A 88 15.29 10.75 20.23
C ASN A 88 15.64 9.25 20.20
N GLY A 89 15.65 8.60 19.03
CA GLY A 89 15.93 7.17 18.86
C GLY A 89 14.76 6.24 19.18
N GLN A 90 13.61 6.76 19.60
CA GLN A 90 12.45 5.94 19.93
C GLN A 90 11.80 5.36 18.66
N LEU A 91 11.59 4.04 18.64
CA LEU A 91 10.76 3.38 17.64
C LEU A 91 9.28 3.57 17.96
N VAL A 92 8.51 4.01 16.97
CA VAL A 92 7.06 4.20 17.11
C VAL A 92 6.35 3.57 15.93
N THR A 93 5.32 2.78 16.22
CA THR A 93 4.40 2.26 15.21
C THR A 93 3.25 3.25 15.01
N LYS A 94 3.02 3.67 13.77
CA LYS A 94 1.85 4.46 13.37
C LYS A 94 1.11 3.78 12.23
N GLN A 95 -0.10 4.24 11.95
CA GLN A 95 -0.81 3.86 10.73
C GLN A 95 -0.50 4.86 9.62
N ARG A 96 -0.20 4.34 8.42
CA ARG A 96 -0.10 5.12 7.19
C ARG A 96 -1.23 4.72 6.26
N PHE A 97 -1.90 5.72 5.70
CA PHE A 97 -2.93 5.53 4.70
C PHE A 97 -2.34 5.83 3.32
N LEU A 98 -2.39 4.85 2.43
CA LEU A 98 -2.03 5.00 1.03
C LEU A 98 -3.34 5.03 0.23
N ASP A 99 -3.71 6.20 -0.24
CA ASP A 99 -4.95 6.40 -0.99
C ASP A 99 -4.77 6.05 -2.47
N TYR A 100 -5.74 5.33 -3.01
CA TYR A 100 -5.86 5.08 -4.44
C TYR A 100 -6.81 6.11 -5.05
N ALA A 101 -6.24 7.08 -5.75
CA ALA A 101 -6.98 7.99 -6.62
C ALA A 101 -6.35 7.89 -8.02
N PRO A 102 -7.00 7.21 -8.99
CA PRO A 102 -6.52 7.25 -10.36
C PRO A 102 -6.55 8.71 -10.82
N ARG A 103 -5.42 9.20 -11.33
CA ARG A 103 -5.39 10.52 -11.98
C ARG A 103 -6.40 10.47 -13.12
N SER A 104 -7.39 11.36 -13.09
CA SER A 104 -8.22 11.63 -14.27
C SER A 104 -7.26 12.09 -15.36
N THR A 105 -7.12 11.31 -16.43
CA THR A 105 -6.53 11.81 -17.67
C THR A 105 -7.51 12.79 -18.27
N THR A 106 -7.55 14.02 -17.78
CA THR A 106 -8.08 15.16 -18.54
C THR A 106 -7.03 15.54 -19.59
N GLY A 107 -6.91 14.68 -20.60
CA GLY A 107 -6.20 15.03 -21.83
C GLY A 107 -7.15 15.79 -22.74
N THR A 108 -6.95 17.10 -22.87
CA THR A 108 -7.25 17.93 -24.05
C THR A 108 -6.53 19.27 -23.89
N PRO A 109 -6.00 19.87 -24.96
CA PRO A 109 -6.71 20.20 -26.20
C PRO A 109 -6.39 19.31 -27.40
#